data_AF-A0A251WHX1-F1
#
_entry.id   AF-A0A251WHX1-F1
#
_cell.length_a   1.000
_cell.length_b   1.000
_cell.length_c   1.000
_cell.angle_alpha   90.00
_cell.angle_beta   90.00
_cell.angle_gamma   90.00
#
_symmetry.space_group_name_H-M   'P 1'
#
loop_
_entity.id
_entity.type
_entity.pdbx_description
1 polymer ?
#
loop_
_entity_poly.entity_id
_entity_poly.type
_entity_poly.pdbx_seq_one_letter_code
_entity_poly.pdbx_strand_id
1 'polypeptide(L)'
;MAAFLGISLWITLATVIPGLITISVLYGAVILTGISQNDPLFAAFQITNDWVATGLAVMSMVLTQGVGILLESFLVNNQLLGSERRKVQIPKGIDPCGETNFYIEPYAEYQGLYLLLAELRENEDSQGHLQRTLAQFFLTNNVIVSFSLGLVVTVWRIIHIQLSYWPRGLGYAAFLITCLVVLYRVACIRFKVMTNALWAARRRRLEEQCQREQSYLQAHLEKSDEYD
;
A
#
# COMPACT_ATOMS: atom_id res chain seq x y z
N MET A 1 -3.16 -10.30 23.36
CA MET A 1 -3.91 -9.02 23.27
C MET A 1 -3.11 -7.87 22.67
N ALA A 2 -1.83 -7.66 23.04
CA ALA A 2 -1.01 -6.57 22.47
C ALA A 2 -0.81 -6.63 20.94
N ALA A 3 -0.67 -7.82 20.35
CA ALA A 3 -0.54 -7.98 18.90
C ALA A 3 -1.83 -7.58 18.14
N PHE A 4 -3.01 -7.96 18.66
CA PHE A 4 -4.31 -7.57 18.12
C PHE A 4 -4.55 -6.05 18.20
N LEU A 5 -4.15 -5.42 19.31
CA LEU A 5 -4.17 -3.96 19.47
C LEU A 5 -3.25 -3.26 18.48
N GLY A 6 -2.07 -3.83 18.21
CA GLY A 6 -1.15 -3.30 17.21
C GLY A 6 -1.74 -3.33 15.79
N ILE A 7 -2.36 -4.46 15.40
CA ILE A 7 -2.93 -4.64 14.06
C ILE A 7 -4.16 -3.74 13.85
N SER A 8 -5.08 -3.68 14.82
CA SER A 8 -6.27 -2.81 14.71
C SER A 8 -5.89 -1.33 14.68
N LEU A 9 -4.87 -0.93 15.45
CA LEU A 9 -4.30 0.41 15.40
C LEU A 9 -3.74 0.71 14.01
N TRP A 10 -2.95 -0.20 13.42
CA TRP A 10 -2.38 -0.01 12.09
C TRP A 10 -3.44 0.10 10.99
N ILE A 11 -4.50 -0.70 11.05
CA ILE A 11 -5.62 -0.63 10.10
C ILE A 11 -6.36 0.71 10.27
N THR A 12 -6.60 1.13 11.51
CA THR A 12 -7.25 2.42 11.80
C THR A 12 -6.37 3.58 11.33
N LEU A 13 -5.05 3.47 11.52
CA LEU A 13 -4.09 4.47 11.08
C LEU A 13 -4.02 4.55 9.54
N ALA A 14 -4.02 3.40 8.88
CA ALA A 14 -4.00 3.28 7.42
C ALA A 14 -5.29 3.79 6.75
N THR A 15 -6.39 3.87 7.49
CA THR A 15 -7.69 4.34 6.99
C THR A 15 -7.93 5.82 7.29
N VAL A 16 -7.60 6.28 8.50
CA VAL A 16 -7.85 7.66 8.95
C VAL A 16 -6.82 8.64 8.37
N ILE A 17 -5.52 8.31 8.38
CA ILE A 17 -4.47 9.23 7.96
C ILE A 17 -4.66 9.69 6.50
N PRO A 18 -4.89 8.79 5.51
CA PRO A 18 -5.06 9.24 4.13
C PRO A 18 -6.24 10.17 3.94
N GLY A 19 -7.38 9.94 4.60
CA GLY A 19 -8.51 10.85 4.46
C GLY A 19 -8.28 12.20 5.14
N LEU A 20 -7.56 12.25 6.27
CA LEU A 20 -7.11 13.53 6.84
C LEU A 20 -6.16 14.28 5.89
N ILE A 21 -5.26 13.55 5.22
CA ILE A 21 -4.40 14.12 4.18
C ILE A 21 -5.24 14.65 3.02
N THR A 22 -6.25 13.91 2.55
CA THR A 22 -7.18 14.37 1.50
C THR A 22 -7.83 15.70 1.90
N ILE A 23 -8.42 15.78 3.09
CA ILE A 23 -9.06 17.00 3.59
C ILE A 23 -8.06 18.15 3.67
N SER A 24 -6.87 17.92 4.23
CA SER A 24 -5.82 18.92 4.36
C SER A 24 -5.34 19.45 3.00
N VAL A 25 -5.13 18.56 2.03
CA VAL A 25 -4.69 18.90 0.69
C VAL A 25 -5.76 19.70 -0.07
N LEU A 26 -7.03 19.29 0.03
CA LEU A 26 -8.14 20.02 -0.57
C LEU A 26 -8.31 21.41 0.06
N TYR A 27 -8.20 21.51 1.37
CA TYR A 27 -8.26 22.79 2.08
C TYR A 27 -7.09 23.70 1.69
N GLY A 28 -5.88 23.14 1.57
CA GLY A 28 -4.70 23.85 1.08
C GLY A 28 -4.88 24.40 -0.34
N ALA A 29 -5.47 23.59 -1.24
CA ALA A 29 -5.83 24.04 -2.59
C ALA A 29 -6.84 25.20 -2.56
N VAL A 30 -7.80 25.17 -1.62
CA VAL A 30 -8.80 26.25 -1.46
C VAL A 30 -8.18 27.55 -0.92
N ILE A 31 -7.30 27.48 0.08
CA ILE A 31 -6.70 28.69 0.65
C ILE A 31 -5.67 29.31 -0.32
N LEU A 32 -4.79 28.50 -0.89
CA LEU A 32 -3.62 29.00 -1.62
C LEU A 32 -3.99 29.60 -2.98
N THR A 33 -5.06 29.13 -3.62
CA THR A 33 -5.57 29.74 -4.86
C THR A 33 -6.67 30.79 -4.61
N GLY A 34 -6.76 31.32 -3.39
CA GLY A 34 -7.65 32.42 -2.98
C GLY A 34 -9.07 31.97 -2.63
N ILE A 35 -9.85 32.77 -1.91
CA ILE A 35 -11.25 32.47 -1.56
C ILE A 35 -12.15 33.41 -2.36
N SER A 36 -12.96 32.87 -3.26
CA SER A 36 -14.07 33.62 -3.87
C SER A 36 -15.27 33.58 -2.92
N GLN A 37 -16.02 34.67 -2.81
CA GLN A 37 -17.23 34.72 -1.97
C GLN A 37 -18.31 33.72 -2.41
N ASN A 38 -18.24 33.21 -3.65
CA ASN A 38 -19.15 32.20 -4.19
C ASN A 38 -18.50 30.83 -4.33
N ASP A 39 -17.43 30.53 -3.59
CA ASP A 39 -16.72 29.26 -3.76
C ASP A 39 -17.48 28.08 -3.12
N PRO A 40 -18.05 27.16 -3.91
CA PRO A 40 -18.83 26.05 -3.38
C PRO A 40 -17.98 25.09 -2.55
N LEU A 41 -16.67 24.98 -2.82
CA LEU A 41 -15.77 24.15 -2.03
C LEU A 41 -15.52 24.77 -0.65
N PHE A 42 -15.38 26.08 -0.57
CA PHE A 42 -15.22 26.77 0.71
C PHE A 42 -16.48 26.67 1.57
N ALA A 43 -17.66 26.79 0.96
CA ALA A 43 -18.94 26.57 1.64
C ALA A 43 -19.07 25.15 2.21
N ALA A 44 -18.56 24.14 1.51
CA ALA A 44 -18.52 22.76 2.01
C ALA A 44 -17.55 22.57 3.20
N PHE A 45 -16.53 23.41 3.35
CA PHE A 45 -15.62 23.39 4.50
C PHE A 45 -16.12 24.21 5.71
N GLN A 46 -17.06 25.14 5.50
CA GLN A 46 -17.64 25.98 6.55
C GLN A 46 -18.93 25.43 7.17
N ILE A 47 -19.15 24.12 7.07
CA ILE A 47 -20.36 23.48 7.62
C ILE A 47 -20.38 23.66 9.14
N THR A 48 -21.39 24.37 9.63
CA THR A 48 -21.56 24.72 11.05
C THR A 48 -22.10 23.58 11.91
N ASN A 49 -22.52 22.47 11.30
CA ASN A 49 -23.00 21.29 12.00
C ASN A 49 -21.91 20.21 12.07
N ASP A 50 -21.38 19.98 13.27
CA ASP A 50 -20.32 19.01 13.55
C ASP A 50 -20.63 17.59 13.05
N TRP A 51 -21.89 17.17 13.08
CA TRP A 51 -22.30 15.84 12.59
C TRP A 51 -22.20 15.73 11.07
N VAL A 52 -22.56 16.79 10.36
CA VAL A 52 -22.49 16.83 8.89
C VAL A 52 -21.02 16.93 8.45
N ALA A 53 -20.23 17.77 9.13
CA ALA A 53 -18.78 17.87 8.89
C ALA A 53 -18.07 16.53 9.13
N THR A 54 -18.41 15.84 10.23
CA THR A 54 -17.88 14.51 10.53
C THR A 54 -18.31 13.48 9.48
N GLY A 55 -19.59 13.49 9.06
CA GLY A 55 -20.10 12.62 8.01
C GLY A 55 -19.36 12.79 6.67
N LEU A 56 -19.10 14.04 6.27
CA LEU A 56 -18.33 14.33 5.05
C LEU A 56 -16.86 13.94 5.17
N ALA A 57 -16.25 14.11 6.35
CA ALA A 57 -14.88 13.67 6.59
C ALA A 57 -14.76 12.13 6.46
N VAL A 58 -15.69 11.39 7.05
CA VAL A 58 -15.76 9.92 6.93
C VAL A 58 -16.02 9.52 5.48
N MET A 59 -16.94 10.19 4.79
CA MET A 59 -17.21 9.92 3.37
C MET A 59 -15.95 10.14 2.52
N SER A 60 -15.20 11.23 2.74
CA SER A 60 -13.94 11.50 2.05
C SER A 60 -12.89 10.42 2.33
N MET A 61 -12.79 9.94 3.57
CA MET A 61 -11.92 8.81 3.94
C MET A 61 -12.28 7.55 3.15
N VAL A 62 -13.55 7.15 3.15
CA VAL A 62 -14.03 5.93 2.47
C VAL A 62 -13.83 6.02 0.96
N LEU A 63 -14.16 7.16 0.34
CA LEU A 63 -13.95 7.37 -1.09
C LEU A 63 -12.47 7.35 -1.46
N THR A 64 -11.60 7.98 -0.67
CA THR A 64 -10.15 7.96 -0.89
C THR A 64 -9.63 6.53 -0.89
N GLN A 65 -10.10 5.70 0.06
CA GLN A 65 -9.72 4.28 0.14
C GLN A 65 -10.24 3.47 -1.05
N GLY A 66 -11.51 3.66 -1.43
CA GLY A 66 -12.09 2.97 -2.58
C GLY A 66 -11.35 3.27 -3.87
N VAL A 67 -11.02 4.54 -4.11
CA VAL A 67 -10.21 4.95 -5.28
C VAL A 67 -8.77 4.44 -5.16
N GLY A 68 -8.20 4.36 -3.97
CA GLY A 68 -6.87 3.79 -3.76
C GLY A 68 -6.77 2.31 -4.10
N ILE A 69 -7.80 1.52 -3.78
CA ILE A 69 -7.90 0.11 -4.20
C ILE A 69 -8.01 0.00 -5.72
N LEU A 70 -8.80 0.87 -6.36
CA LEU A 70 -8.90 0.90 -7.82
C LEU A 70 -7.56 1.29 -8.48
N LEU A 71 -6.87 2.28 -7.92
CA LEU A 71 -5.54 2.69 -8.36
C LEU A 71 -4.54 1.54 -8.22
N GLU A 72 -4.57 0.81 -7.12
CA GLU A 72 -3.73 -0.35 -6.91
C GLU A 72 -3.97 -1.42 -7.97
N SER A 73 -5.24 -1.80 -8.19
CA SER A 73 -5.62 -2.76 -9.22
C SER A 73 -5.14 -2.30 -10.61
N PHE A 74 -5.30 -1.01 -10.92
CA PHE A 74 -4.79 -0.42 -12.17
C PHE A 74 -3.26 -0.50 -12.29
N LEU A 75 -2.52 -0.16 -11.22
CA LEU A 75 -1.06 -0.19 -11.21
C LEU A 75 -0.50 -1.60 -11.31
N VAL A 76 -1.16 -2.57 -10.69
CA VAL A 76 -0.76 -3.99 -10.69
C VAL A 76 -1.08 -4.63 -12.05
N ASN A 77 -2.30 -4.46 -12.56
CA ASN A 77 -2.73 -5.09 -13.82
C ASN A 77 -1.98 -4.55 -15.04
N ASN A 78 -1.61 -3.27 -15.02
CA ASN A 78 -0.80 -2.65 -16.08
C ASN A 78 0.71 -2.71 -15.81
N GLN A 79 1.13 -3.41 -14.75
CA GLN A 79 2.55 -3.61 -14.40
C GLN A 79 3.36 -2.31 -14.25
N LEU A 80 2.75 -1.28 -13.68
CA LEU A 80 3.34 0.07 -13.57
C LEU A 80 4.22 0.28 -12.33
N LEU A 81 4.60 -0.79 -11.62
CA LEU A 81 5.33 -0.73 -10.35
C LEU A 81 6.76 -1.29 -10.44
N GLY A 82 7.18 -1.76 -11.61
CA GLY A 82 8.51 -2.32 -11.83
C GLY A 82 8.56 -3.30 -13.00
N SER A 83 9.64 -4.10 -13.04
CA SER A 83 9.83 -5.12 -14.08
C SER A 83 9.01 -6.37 -13.78
N GLU A 84 8.51 -7.03 -14.83
CA GLU A 84 7.78 -8.31 -14.77
C GLU A 84 8.59 -9.43 -14.11
N ARG A 85 9.90 -9.44 -14.32
CA ARG A 85 10.83 -10.44 -13.79
C ARG A 85 12.02 -9.77 -13.17
N ARG A 86 12.31 -10.16 -11.93
CA ARG A 86 13.42 -9.59 -11.17
C ARG A 86 14.36 -10.67 -10.66
N LYS A 87 15.62 -10.58 -11.06
CA LYS A 87 16.71 -11.37 -10.49
C LYS A 87 17.07 -10.80 -9.12
N VAL A 88 16.94 -11.61 -8.08
CA VAL A 88 17.39 -11.29 -6.73
C VAL A 88 18.66 -12.07 -6.45
N GLN A 89 19.72 -11.36 -6.08
CA GLN A 89 20.98 -11.99 -5.67
C GLN A 89 20.90 -12.24 -4.16
N ILE A 90 21.15 -13.48 -3.75
CA ILE A 90 21.25 -13.80 -2.32
C ILE A 90 22.72 -13.62 -1.92
N PRO A 91 23.03 -12.85 -0.86
CA PRO A 91 24.37 -12.81 -0.31
C PRO A 91 24.84 -14.23 0.05
N LYS A 92 26.05 -14.60 -0.36
CA LYS A 92 26.63 -15.93 -0.08
C LYS A 92 26.52 -16.25 1.42
N GLY A 93 25.96 -17.41 1.75
CA GLY A 93 25.82 -17.92 3.12
C GLY A 93 24.45 -17.71 3.79
N ILE A 94 23.49 -17.06 3.13
CA ILE A 94 22.12 -16.88 3.66
C ILE A 94 21.15 -17.97 3.15
N ASP A 95 21.39 -18.50 1.94
CA ASP A 95 20.52 -19.53 1.36
C ASP A 95 20.95 -20.94 1.82
N PRO A 96 20.09 -21.72 2.50
CA PRO A 96 20.37 -23.11 2.86
C PRO A 96 20.56 -24.05 1.64
N CYS A 97 20.06 -23.68 0.46
CA CYS A 97 20.19 -24.47 -0.78
C CYS A 97 21.39 -24.07 -1.64
N GLY A 98 22.18 -23.07 -1.24
CA GLY A 98 23.37 -22.63 -1.99
C GLY A 98 23.05 -21.88 -3.30
N GLU A 99 21.79 -21.54 -3.57
CA GLU A 99 21.43 -20.72 -4.72
C GLU A 99 21.95 -19.29 -4.55
N THR A 100 22.62 -18.78 -5.57
CA THR A 100 23.19 -17.42 -5.55
C THR A 100 22.23 -16.39 -6.14
N ASN A 101 21.28 -16.82 -6.97
CA ASN A 101 20.32 -15.96 -7.63
C ASN A 101 19.04 -16.71 -7.95
N PHE A 102 17.90 -16.04 -7.80
CA PHE A 102 16.60 -16.54 -8.23
C PHE A 102 15.80 -15.45 -8.94
N TYR A 103 14.84 -15.86 -9.76
CA TYR A 103 13.92 -14.96 -10.46
C TYR A 103 12.59 -14.91 -9.71
N ILE A 104 12.18 -13.70 -9.33
CA ILE A 104 10.84 -13.42 -8.80
C ILE A 104 10.01 -12.83 -9.93
N GLU A 105 8.76 -13.29 -10.04
CA GLU A 105 7.70 -12.64 -10.83
C GLU A 105 6.81 -11.83 -9.86
N PRO A 106 7.09 -10.53 -9.63
CA PRO A 106 6.50 -9.79 -8.52
C PRO A 106 4.97 -9.69 -8.62
N TYR A 107 4.45 -9.59 -9.83
CA TYR A 107 3.01 -9.50 -10.09
C TYR A 107 2.28 -10.82 -9.83
N ALA A 108 2.89 -11.96 -10.18
CA ALA A 108 2.34 -13.27 -9.87
C ALA A 108 2.33 -13.53 -8.35
N GLU A 109 3.43 -13.19 -7.67
CA GLU A 109 3.50 -13.28 -6.21
C GLU A 109 2.46 -12.37 -5.53
N TYR A 110 2.23 -11.17 -6.08
CA TYR A 110 1.19 -10.27 -5.59
C TYR A 110 -0.23 -10.84 -5.77
N GLN A 111 -0.53 -11.49 -6.90
CA GLN A 111 -1.82 -12.14 -7.10
C GLN A 111 -2.05 -13.29 -6.11
N GLY A 112 -0.99 -13.98 -5.70
CA GLY A 112 -1.03 -15.02 -4.66
C GLY A 112 -1.11 -14.49 -3.23
N LEU A 113 -1.02 -13.18 -3.00
CA LEU A 113 -0.97 -12.55 -1.67
C LEU A 113 -2.12 -12.97 -0.76
N TYR A 114 -3.36 -12.94 -1.26
CA TYR A 114 -4.54 -13.27 -0.45
C TYR A 114 -4.62 -14.76 -0.10
N LEU A 115 -4.21 -15.64 -1.02
CA LEU A 115 -4.08 -17.07 -0.75
C LEU A 115 -3.03 -17.30 0.35
N LEU A 116 -1.85 -16.68 0.21
CA LEU A 116 -0.77 -16.83 1.18
C LEU A 116 -1.14 -16.28 2.57
N LEU A 117 -1.82 -15.14 2.63
CA LEU A 117 -2.32 -14.55 3.87
C LEU A 117 -3.37 -15.41 4.57
N ALA A 118 -4.25 -16.06 3.81
CA ALA A 118 -5.28 -16.95 4.35
C ALA A 118 -4.67 -18.23 4.94
N GLU A 119 -3.55 -18.71 4.38
CA GLU A 119 -2.88 -19.91 4.86
C GLU A 119 -1.90 -19.64 6.03
N LEU A 120 -1.50 -18.40 6.29
CA LEU A 120 -0.61 -18.01 7.39
C LEU A 120 -1.31 -18.14 8.75
N ARG A 121 -0.74 -18.95 9.67
CA ARG A 121 -1.24 -19.07 11.04
C ARG A 121 -0.97 -17.79 11.82
N GLU A 122 -1.95 -17.33 12.62
CA GLU A 122 -1.90 -16.10 13.45
C GLU A 122 -0.65 -15.96 14.34
N ASN A 123 0.05 -17.06 14.64
CA ASN A 123 1.23 -17.08 15.49
C ASN A 123 2.56 -16.97 14.72
N GLU A 124 2.55 -16.90 13.39
CA GLU A 124 3.77 -16.75 12.60
C GLU A 124 4.18 -15.27 12.49
N ASP A 125 5.39 -14.93 12.92
CA ASP A 125 5.94 -13.56 12.86
C ASP A 125 6.00 -12.99 11.41
N SER A 126 6.12 -13.89 10.43
CA SER A 126 6.04 -13.61 9.00
C SER A 126 4.70 -12.96 8.61
N GLN A 127 3.60 -13.36 9.25
CA GLN A 127 2.27 -12.81 8.98
C GLN A 127 2.16 -11.36 9.46
N GLY A 128 2.67 -11.05 10.65
CA GLY A 128 2.69 -9.68 11.18
C GLY A 128 3.53 -8.73 10.33
N HIS A 129 4.69 -9.18 9.86
CA HIS A 129 5.53 -8.40 8.94
C HIS A 129 4.85 -8.17 7.58
N LEU A 130 4.21 -9.21 7.03
CA LEU A 130 3.51 -9.13 5.74
C LEU A 130 2.29 -8.20 5.83
N GLN A 131 1.47 -8.33 6.87
CA GLN A 131 0.33 -7.45 7.14
C GLN A 131 0.76 -5.99 7.28
N ARG A 132 1.87 -5.72 7.98
CA ARG A 132 2.42 -4.36 8.10
C ARG A 132 2.85 -3.82 6.75
N THR A 133 3.55 -4.61 5.95
CA THR A 133 4.05 -4.20 4.63
C THR A 133 2.89 -3.93 3.67
N LEU A 134 1.86 -4.76 3.72
CA LEU A 134 0.61 -4.59 2.98
C LEU A 134 -0.13 -3.32 3.41
N ALA A 135 -0.31 -3.10 4.71
CA ALA A 135 -0.97 -1.90 5.23
C ALA A 135 -0.20 -0.63 4.83
N GLN A 136 1.12 -0.68 4.83
CA GLN A 136 1.97 0.40 4.33
C GLN A 136 1.79 0.63 2.83
N PHE A 137 1.64 -0.43 2.03
CA PHE A 137 1.40 -0.29 0.60
C PHE A 137 0.03 0.36 0.32
N PHE A 138 -1.05 -0.12 0.96
CA PHE A 138 -2.38 0.49 0.89
C PHE A 138 -2.38 1.95 1.34
N LEU A 139 -1.70 2.26 2.45
CA LEU A 139 -1.54 3.64 2.93
C LEU A 139 -0.89 4.51 1.84
N THR A 140 0.17 4.04 1.20
CA THR A 140 0.85 4.79 0.12
C THR A 140 -0.07 5.01 -1.07
N ASN A 141 -0.83 4.00 -1.51
CA ASN A 141 -1.76 4.12 -2.62
C ASN A 141 -2.87 5.14 -2.33
N ASN A 142 -3.46 5.09 -1.13
CA ASN A 142 -4.47 6.04 -0.71
C ASN A 142 -3.92 7.47 -0.63
N VAL A 143 -2.69 7.65 -0.14
CA VAL A 143 -2.05 8.97 -0.12
C VAL A 143 -1.75 9.47 -1.54
N ILE A 144 -1.33 8.62 -2.48
CA ILE A 144 -1.19 9.02 -3.89
C ILE A 144 -2.52 9.56 -4.45
N VAL A 145 -3.64 8.91 -4.13
CA VAL A 145 -4.97 9.40 -4.52
C VAL A 145 -5.26 10.76 -3.90
N SER A 146 -5.01 10.95 -2.60
CA SER A 146 -5.21 12.24 -1.92
C SER A 146 -4.47 13.38 -2.61
N PHE A 147 -3.19 13.17 -2.92
CA PHE A 147 -2.36 14.18 -3.60
C PHE A 147 -2.78 14.40 -5.05
N SER A 148 -3.22 13.34 -5.75
CA SER A 148 -3.71 13.44 -7.14
C SER A 148 -4.99 14.26 -7.20
N LEU A 149 -5.93 14.00 -6.30
CA LEU A 149 -7.17 14.76 -6.19
C LEU A 149 -6.89 16.23 -5.86
N GLY A 150 -5.97 16.47 -4.91
CA GLY A 150 -5.47 17.81 -4.59
C GLY A 150 -4.92 18.57 -5.80
N LEU A 151 -4.13 17.88 -6.62
CA LEU A 151 -3.53 18.46 -7.82
C LEU A 151 -4.62 18.82 -8.84
N VAL A 152 -5.57 17.91 -9.08
CA VAL A 152 -6.71 18.16 -9.98
C VAL A 152 -7.51 19.39 -9.53
N VAL A 153 -7.84 19.47 -8.24
CA VAL A 153 -8.56 20.62 -7.68
C VAL A 153 -7.72 21.90 -7.79
N THR A 154 -6.42 21.84 -7.50
CA THR A 154 -5.53 23.01 -7.62
C THR A 154 -5.46 23.52 -9.07
N VAL A 155 -5.27 22.63 -10.04
CA VAL A 155 -5.24 22.98 -11.47
C VAL A 155 -6.58 23.54 -11.93
N TRP A 156 -7.68 22.89 -11.57
CA TRP A 156 -9.03 23.37 -11.86
C TRP A 156 -9.22 24.81 -11.36
N ARG A 157 -8.77 25.10 -10.14
CA ARG A 157 -8.88 26.45 -9.57
C ARG A 157 -7.97 27.45 -10.26
N ILE A 158 -6.71 27.11 -10.56
CA ILE A 158 -5.80 28.01 -11.31
C ILE A 158 -6.46 28.52 -12.60
N ILE A 159 -7.18 27.65 -13.31
CA ILE A 159 -7.87 27.99 -14.57
C ILE A 159 -9.01 29.01 -14.35
N HIS A 160 -9.68 28.98 -13.19
CA HIS A 160 -10.90 29.75 -12.92
C HIS A 160 -10.69 30.95 -11.98
N ILE A 161 -9.48 31.17 -11.44
CA ILE A 161 -9.20 32.25 -10.49
C ILE A 161 -8.54 33.46 -11.15
N GLN A 162 -8.55 34.59 -10.44
CA GLN A 162 -7.84 35.80 -10.84
C GLN A 162 -6.32 35.59 -10.90
N LEU A 163 -5.65 36.24 -11.86
CA LEU A 163 -4.20 36.15 -12.11
C LEU A 163 -3.33 36.37 -10.86
N SER A 164 -3.80 37.15 -9.88
CA SER A 164 -3.05 37.49 -8.67
C SER A 164 -2.65 36.27 -7.82
N TYR A 165 -3.46 35.20 -7.78
CA TYR A 165 -3.14 33.99 -7.01
C TYR A 165 -2.51 32.87 -7.85
N TRP A 166 -2.28 33.08 -9.15
CA TRP A 166 -1.64 32.10 -10.03
C TRP A 166 -0.26 31.64 -9.52
N PRO A 167 0.66 32.54 -9.08
CA PRO A 167 1.97 32.11 -8.61
C PRO A 167 1.89 31.15 -7.41
N ARG A 168 0.94 31.40 -6.48
CA ARG A 168 0.73 30.56 -5.31
C ARG A 168 0.13 29.21 -5.69
N GLY A 169 -0.85 29.21 -6.60
CA GLY A 169 -1.44 27.98 -7.13
C GLY A 169 -0.42 27.12 -7.88
N LEU A 170 0.38 27.73 -8.76
CA LEU A 170 1.44 27.03 -9.49
C LEU A 170 2.51 26.47 -8.54
N GLY A 171 2.90 27.24 -7.52
CA GLY A 171 3.82 26.76 -6.48
C GLY A 171 3.27 25.55 -5.72
N TYR A 172 1.98 25.59 -5.35
CA TYR A 172 1.33 24.46 -4.69
C TYR A 172 1.18 23.24 -5.60
N ALA A 173 0.82 23.43 -6.87
CA ALA A 173 0.75 22.36 -7.85
C ALA A 173 2.13 21.70 -8.05
N ALA A 174 3.21 22.49 -8.16
CA ALA A 174 4.58 21.98 -8.26
C ALA A 174 4.99 21.17 -7.01
N PHE A 175 4.60 21.64 -5.82
CA PHE A 175 4.79 20.89 -4.57
C PHE A 175 4.04 19.55 -4.61
N LEU A 176 2.76 19.53 -4.98
CA LEU A 176 1.97 18.30 -5.07
C LEU A 176 2.55 17.31 -6.09
N ILE A 177 3.00 17.80 -7.26
CA ILE A 177 3.69 16.97 -8.26
C ILE A 177 4.95 16.35 -7.67
N THR A 178 5.76 17.13 -6.95
CA THR A 178 6.97 16.63 -6.29
C THR A 178 6.64 15.53 -5.28
N CYS A 179 5.61 15.74 -4.46
CA CYS A 179 5.11 14.73 -3.53
C CYS A 179 4.64 13.47 -4.26
N LEU A 180 3.90 13.59 -5.36
CA LEU A 180 3.44 12.44 -6.16
C LEU A 180 4.61 11.63 -6.73
N VAL A 181 5.65 12.29 -7.25
CA VAL A 181 6.85 11.61 -7.75
C VAL A 181 7.53 10.83 -6.63
N VAL A 182 7.71 11.44 -5.46
CA VAL A 182 8.30 10.77 -4.30
C VAL A 182 7.44 9.60 -3.83
N LEU A 183 6.12 9.78 -3.70
CA LEU A 183 5.19 8.75 -3.27
C LEU A 183 5.14 7.57 -4.25
N TYR A 184 5.16 7.83 -5.55
CA TYR A 184 5.21 6.79 -6.56
C TYR A 184 6.50 5.98 -6.47
N ARG A 185 7.66 6.62 -6.24
CA ARG A 185 8.93 5.92 -5.98
C ARG A 185 8.84 5.06 -4.72
N VAL A 186 8.24 5.58 -3.65
CA VAL A 186 8.00 4.83 -2.41
C VAL A 186 7.08 3.64 -2.66
N ALA A 187 6.03 3.79 -3.46
CA ALA A 187 5.13 2.70 -3.83
C ALA A 187 5.88 1.57 -4.57
N CYS A 188 6.75 1.91 -5.53
CA CYS A 188 7.59 0.93 -6.23
C CYS A 188 8.52 0.18 -5.25
N ILE A 189 9.13 0.88 -4.30
CA ILE A 189 10.00 0.25 -3.29
C ILE A 189 9.19 -0.66 -2.38
N ARG A 190 8.02 -0.22 -1.89
CA ARG A 190 7.15 -1.02 -1.03
C ARG A 190 6.62 -2.26 -1.73
N PHE A 191 6.22 -2.14 -3.00
CA PHE A 191 5.83 -3.27 -3.83
C PHE A 191 6.95 -4.30 -3.96
N LYS A 192 8.18 -3.83 -4.17
CA LYS A 192 9.38 -4.68 -4.24
C LYS A 192 9.70 -5.39 -2.91
N VAL A 193 9.58 -4.69 -1.78
CA VAL A 193 9.80 -5.29 -0.45
C VAL A 193 8.72 -6.31 -0.13
N MET A 194 7.47 -6.01 -0.43
CA MET A 194 6.33 -6.90 -0.23
C MET A 194 6.47 -8.20 -1.02
N THR A 195 6.81 -8.11 -2.30
CA THR A 195 6.96 -9.29 -3.17
C THR A 195 8.16 -10.15 -2.78
N ASN A 196 9.27 -9.55 -2.34
CA ASN A 196 10.38 -10.28 -1.74
C ASN A 196 9.95 -11.03 -0.46
N ALA A 197 9.15 -10.40 0.41
CA ALA A 197 8.67 -11.01 1.65
C ALA A 197 7.69 -12.16 1.39
N LEU A 198 6.78 -11.98 0.42
CA LEU A 198 5.85 -13.03 -0.03
C LEU A 198 6.58 -14.26 -0.54
N TRP A 199 7.54 -14.05 -1.44
CA TRP A 199 8.33 -15.12 -1.99
C TRP A 199 9.11 -15.87 -0.90
N ALA A 200 9.71 -15.15 0.05
CA ALA A 200 10.44 -15.77 1.16
C ALA A 200 9.53 -16.62 2.06
N ALA A 201 8.30 -16.13 2.33
CA ALA A 201 7.32 -16.87 3.11
C ALA A 201 6.84 -18.14 2.38
N ARG A 202 6.59 -18.05 1.06
CA ARG A 202 6.21 -19.19 0.23
C ARG A 202 7.32 -20.25 0.18
N ARG A 203 8.58 -19.82 0.01
CA ARG A 203 9.72 -20.73 -0.07
C ARG A 203 9.93 -21.51 1.23
N ARG A 204 9.88 -20.84 2.39
CA ARG A 204 9.99 -21.52 3.69
C ARG A 204 8.95 -22.63 3.86
N ARG A 205 7.72 -22.42 3.37
CA ARG A 205 6.67 -23.43 3.45
C ARG A 205 6.91 -24.63 2.55
N LEU A 206 7.39 -24.40 1.33
CA LEU A 206 7.77 -25.50 0.43
C LEU A 206 8.89 -26.33 1.05
N GLU A 207 9.86 -25.69 1.70
CA GLU A 207 10.94 -26.37 2.44
C GLU A 207 10.38 -27.19 3.62
N GLU A 208 9.49 -26.64 4.43
CA GLU A 208 8.84 -27.37 5.53
C GLU A 208 7.99 -28.56 5.05
N GLN A 209 7.25 -28.41 3.94
CA GLN A 209 6.46 -29.49 3.35
C GLN A 209 7.36 -30.62 2.85
N CYS A 210 8.43 -30.28 2.13
CA CYS A 210 9.39 -31.26 1.62
C CYS A 210 10.11 -32.01 2.77
N GLN A 211 10.50 -31.30 3.83
CA GLN A 211 11.09 -31.93 5.02
C GLN A 211 10.11 -32.87 5.72
N ARG A 212 8.81 -32.51 5.81
CA ARG A 212 7.79 -33.41 6.37
C ARG A 212 7.62 -34.65 5.50
N GLU A 213 7.50 -34.51 4.19
CA GLU A 213 7.36 -35.65 3.27
C GLU A 213 8.56 -36.59 3.36
N GLN A 214 9.79 -36.06 3.40
CA GLN A 214 11.00 -36.86 3.60
C GLN A 214 11.00 -37.59 4.95
N SER A 215 10.57 -36.92 6.01
CA SER A 215 10.46 -37.52 7.35
C SER A 215 9.40 -38.63 7.41
N TYR A 216 8.27 -38.44 6.72
CA TYR A 216 7.23 -39.47 6.57
C TYR A 216 7.73 -40.68 5.78
N LEU A 217 8.47 -40.45 4.69
CA LEU A 217 9.07 -41.51 3.89
C LEU A 217 10.12 -42.30 4.68
N GLN A 218 10.99 -41.63 5.44
CA GLN A 218 11.97 -42.30 6.31
C GLN A 218 11.29 -43.14 7.39
N ALA A 219 10.27 -42.60 8.07
CA ALA A 219 9.53 -43.35 9.09
C ALA A 219 8.78 -44.56 8.51
N HIS A 220 8.36 -44.51 7.24
CA HIS A 220 7.75 -45.65 6.57
C HIS A 220 8.77 -46.72 6.14
N LEU A 221 9.96 -46.31 5.72
CA LEU A 221 11.06 -47.23 5.38
C LEU A 221 11.59 -47.94 6.63
N GLU A 222 11.82 -47.22 7.74
CA GLU A 222 12.26 -47.83 9.00
C GLU A 222 11.25 -48.83 9.57
N LYS A 223 9.94 -48.58 9.40
CA LYS A 223 8.89 -49.55 9.77
C LYS A 223 8.81 -50.76 8.84
N SER A 224 9.29 -50.65 7.61
CA SER A 224 9.34 -51.79 6.67
C SER A 224 10.48 -52.74 7.03
N ASP A 225 11.62 -52.19 7.45
CA ASP A 225 12.80 -52.97 7.82
C ASP A 225 12.66 -53.68 9.18
N GLU A 226 11.70 -53.28 10.03
CA GLU A 226 11.43 -53.92 11.33
C GLU A 226 10.58 -55.20 11.23
N TYR A 227 10.07 -55.53 10.03
CA TYR A 227 9.23 -56.71 9.76
C TYR A 227 9.88 -57.79 8.87
N ASP A 228 11.13 -57.60 8.45
CA ASP A 228 11.97 -58.62 7.79
C ASP A 228 12.96 -59.27 8.78
#